data_AF-A0AA96LNA6-F1
#
_entry.id   AF-A0AA96LNA6-F1
#
_cell.length_a   1.000
_cell.length_b   1.000
_cell.length_c   1.000
_cell.angle_alpha   90.00
_cell.angle_beta   90.00
_cell.angle_gamma   90.00
#
_symmetry.space_group_name_H-M   'P 1'
#
loop_
_entity.id
_entity.type
_entity.pdbx_description
1 polymer ?
#
loop_
_entity_poly.entity_id
_entity_poly.type
_entity_poly.pdbx_seq_one_letter_code
_entity_poly.pdbx_strand_id
1 'polypeptide(L)'
;MRKKLKIFAIITIIIVSLGIGINSYFDLGFRTLKYYTTTSTDLTNENISGVKLNQSIKSEEFLNNVGELKSLENALFNYYRSNKGMDVATEKNDDLIIRIATYSNNFKTNKGISIGNDLNTILEQYGYQYYERFEQGFMIIGYIDKRNKRALEFCMVDNKVYSIRLDKSRMY
;
A
#
# COMPACT_ATOMS: atom_id res chain seq x y z
N MET A 1 -37.57 3.11 -40.68
CA MET A 1 -36.17 3.56 -40.52
C MET A 1 -35.86 4.10 -39.11
N ARG A 2 -36.58 5.14 -38.63
CA ARG A 2 -36.36 5.76 -37.30
C ARG A 2 -36.44 4.81 -36.08
N LYS A 3 -37.34 3.83 -36.06
CA LYS A 3 -37.44 2.84 -34.95
C LYS A 3 -36.22 1.90 -34.87
N LYS A 4 -35.72 1.42 -36.02
CA LYS A 4 -34.51 0.58 -36.09
C LYS A 4 -33.26 1.34 -35.63
N LEU A 5 -33.18 2.63 -35.97
CA LEU A 5 -32.09 3.52 -35.54
C LEU A 5 -32.09 3.76 -34.01
N LYS A 6 -33.28 3.92 -33.41
CA LYS A 6 -33.42 4.03 -31.94
C LYS A 6 -33.02 2.76 -31.20
N ILE A 7 -33.41 1.59 -31.72
CA ILE A 7 -33.04 0.29 -31.14
C ILE A 7 -31.52 0.08 -31.20
N PHE A 8 -30.90 0.41 -32.34
CA PHE A 8 -29.44 0.31 -32.49
C PHE A 8 -28.71 1.21 -31.49
N ALA A 9 -29.13 2.47 -31.33
CA ALA A 9 -28.54 3.39 -30.37
C ALA A 9 -28.64 2.91 -28.91
N ILE A 10 -29.77 2.32 -28.52
CA ILE A 10 -29.96 1.75 -27.16
C ILE A 10 -29.01 0.58 -26.94
N ILE A 11 -28.87 -0.32 -27.92
CA ILE A 11 -27.94 -1.46 -27.83
C ILE A 11 -26.49 -0.98 -27.70
N THR A 12 -26.08 0.03 -28.48
CA THR A 12 -24.74 0.61 -28.38
C THR A 12 -24.48 1.21 -27.00
N ILE A 13 -25.44 1.93 -26.42
CA ILE A 13 -25.33 2.51 -25.07
C ILE A 13 -25.18 1.41 -24.01
N ILE A 14 -25.93 0.31 -24.14
CA ILE A 14 -25.84 -0.83 -23.21
C ILE A 14 -24.46 -1.49 -23.32
N ILE A 15 -23.95 -1.72 -24.53
CA ILE A 15 -22.62 -2.33 -24.74
C ILE A 15 -21.51 -1.42 -24.19
N VAL A 16 -21.59 -0.11 -24.41
CA VAL A 16 -20.61 0.85 -23.88
C VAL A 16 -20.67 0.90 -22.36
N SER A 17 -21.87 0.94 -21.78
CA SER A 17 -22.07 0.91 -20.32
C SER A 17 -21.54 -0.39 -19.70
N LEU A 18 -21.77 -1.54 -20.34
CA LEU A 18 -21.21 -2.83 -19.93
C LEU A 18 -19.68 -2.83 -20.05
N GLY A 19 -19.11 -2.29 -21.13
CA GLY A 19 -17.67 -2.16 -21.30
C GLY A 19 -17.00 -1.31 -20.23
N ILE A 20 -17.62 -0.18 -19.86
CA ILE A 20 -17.15 0.69 -18.77
C ILE A 20 -17.29 -0.01 -17.41
N GLY A 21 -18.42 -0.66 -17.15
CA GLY A 21 -18.67 -1.40 -15.92
C GLY A 21 -17.70 -2.56 -15.72
N ILE A 22 -17.42 -3.31 -16.80
CA ILE A 22 -16.45 -4.41 -16.82
C ILE A 22 -15.05 -3.87 -16.55
N ASN A 23 -14.57 -2.83 -17.25
CA ASN A 23 -13.25 -2.23 -17.00
C ASN A 23 -13.09 -1.75 -15.55
N SER A 24 -14.10 -1.06 -15.03
CA SER A 24 -14.10 -0.55 -13.64
C SER A 24 -14.06 -1.70 -12.62
N TYR A 25 -14.75 -2.81 -12.93
CA TYR A 25 -14.73 -4.02 -12.10
C TYR A 25 -13.39 -4.76 -12.20
N PHE A 26 -12.74 -4.78 -13.36
CA PHE A 26 -11.41 -5.36 -13.52
C PHE A 26 -10.36 -4.61 -12.68
N ASP A 27 -10.38 -3.27 -12.65
CA ASP A 27 -9.41 -2.50 -11.87
C ASP A 27 -9.65 -2.57 -10.35
N LEU A 28 -10.90 -2.46 -9.90
CA LEU A 28 -11.24 -2.44 -8.46
C LEU A 28 -11.40 -3.83 -7.85
N GLY A 29 -11.95 -4.78 -8.62
CA GLY A 29 -12.26 -6.13 -8.17
C GLY A 29 -11.01 -6.99 -7.98
N PHE A 30 -10.03 -6.91 -8.89
CA PHE A 30 -8.81 -7.72 -8.80
C PHE A 30 -7.94 -7.35 -7.62
N ARG A 31 -7.82 -6.06 -7.30
CA ARG A 31 -7.08 -5.61 -6.13
C ARG A 31 -7.66 -6.24 -4.87
N THR A 32 -8.94 -6.03 -4.65
CA THR A 32 -9.68 -6.49 -3.47
C THR A 32 -9.67 -8.02 -3.35
N LEU A 33 -9.86 -8.74 -4.46
CA LEU A 33 -9.85 -10.21 -4.49
C LEU A 33 -8.51 -10.77 -4.01
N LYS A 34 -7.38 -10.22 -4.49
CA LYS A 34 -6.04 -10.66 -4.07
C LYS A 34 -5.83 -10.50 -2.56
N TYR A 35 -6.33 -9.42 -1.95
CA TYR A 35 -6.26 -9.26 -0.49
C TYR A 35 -7.03 -10.35 0.26
N TYR A 36 -8.20 -10.76 -0.23
CA TYR A 36 -9.01 -11.79 0.40
C TYR A 36 -8.45 -13.20 0.21
N THR A 37 -7.86 -13.50 -0.96
CA THR A 37 -7.37 -14.85 -1.27
C THR A 37 -5.97 -15.13 -0.76
N THR A 38 -5.13 -14.12 -0.57
CA THR A 38 -3.76 -14.31 -0.08
C THR A 38 -3.74 -14.83 1.36
N THR A 39 -2.88 -15.82 1.62
CA THR A 39 -2.70 -16.38 2.96
C THR A 39 -2.12 -15.33 3.91
N SER A 40 -2.60 -15.33 5.15
CA SER A 40 -2.14 -14.37 6.15
C SER A 40 -0.69 -14.65 6.55
N THR A 41 0.15 -13.62 6.51
CA THR A 41 1.50 -13.59 7.08
C THR A 41 1.45 -12.88 8.43
N ASP A 42 2.16 -13.40 9.44
CA ASP A 42 2.26 -12.73 10.74
C ASP A 42 3.17 -11.50 10.63
N LEU A 43 2.59 -10.32 10.81
CA LEU A 43 3.26 -9.02 10.82
C LEU A 43 3.08 -8.33 12.19
N THR A 44 2.79 -9.08 13.26
CA THR A 44 2.54 -8.54 14.61
C THR A 44 3.69 -7.67 15.13
N ASN A 45 4.93 -8.06 14.83
CA ASN A 45 6.14 -7.34 15.24
C ASN A 45 6.72 -6.44 14.14
N GLU A 46 6.04 -6.32 13.00
CA GLU A 46 6.55 -5.56 11.87
C GLU A 46 6.65 -4.06 12.20
N ASN A 47 7.74 -3.46 11.74
CA ASN A 47 8.09 -2.06 11.95
C ASN A 47 9.11 -1.64 10.88
N ILE A 48 9.30 -0.34 10.69
CA ILE A 48 10.35 0.18 9.81
C ILE A 48 11.35 0.95 10.67
N SER A 49 12.53 0.37 10.91
CA SER A 49 13.57 0.88 11.81
C SER A 49 13.02 1.34 13.18
N GLY A 50 12.23 0.49 13.83
CA GLY A 50 11.62 0.77 15.14
C GLY A 50 10.31 1.54 15.09
N VAL A 51 9.95 2.17 13.96
CA VAL A 51 8.67 2.90 13.80
C VAL A 51 7.53 1.91 13.58
N LYS A 52 6.53 1.93 14.46
CA LYS A 52 5.40 1.00 14.49
C LYS A 52 4.08 1.70 14.14
N LEU A 53 3.15 0.93 13.57
CA LEU A 53 1.76 1.35 13.47
C LEU A 53 1.14 1.52 14.87
N ASN A 54 0.22 2.47 14.99
CA ASN A 54 -0.46 2.89 16.22
C ASN A 54 0.46 3.47 17.32
N GLN A 55 1.72 3.79 17.02
CA GLN A 55 2.48 4.69 17.90
C GLN A 55 2.10 6.15 17.61
N SER A 56 2.23 7.04 18.58
CA SER A 56 1.99 8.47 18.38
C SER A 56 3.16 9.11 17.61
N ILE A 57 2.85 10.00 16.65
CA ILE A 57 3.85 10.85 15.98
C ILE A 57 4.49 11.90 16.90
N LYS A 58 3.98 12.04 18.13
CA LYS A 58 4.52 12.97 19.13
C LYS A 58 5.44 12.27 20.13
N SER A 59 5.60 10.94 20.05
CA SER A 59 6.45 10.23 20.99
C SER A 59 7.93 10.55 20.74
N GLU A 60 8.69 10.63 21.83
CA GLU A 60 10.12 10.89 21.77
C GLU A 60 10.87 9.78 21.00
N GLU A 61 10.49 8.51 21.23
CA GLU A 61 11.01 7.36 20.49
C GLU A 61 10.87 7.54 18.97
N PHE A 62 9.70 7.99 18.52
CA PHE A 62 9.45 8.21 17.10
C PHE A 62 10.32 9.36 16.55
N LEU A 63 10.31 10.52 17.22
CA LEU A 63 11.05 11.70 16.77
C LEU A 63 12.57 11.46 16.75
N ASN A 64 13.10 10.70 17.71
CA ASN A 64 14.50 10.29 17.73
C ASN A 64 14.84 9.41 16.51
N ASN A 65 13.96 8.49 16.15
CA ASN A 65 14.14 7.61 14.99
C ASN A 65 14.10 8.39 13.68
N VAL A 66 13.10 9.24 13.48
CA VAL A 66 12.82 9.82 12.14
C VAL A 66 13.30 11.25 11.93
N GLY A 67 13.63 11.97 13.00
CA GLY A 67 14.03 13.38 12.96
C GLY A 67 12.84 14.35 12.85
N GLU A 68 13.12 15.53 12.30
CA GLU A 68 12.13 16.61 12.15
C GLU A 68 11.06 16.25 11.12
N LEU A 69 9.82 16.69 11.37
CA LEU A 69 8.68 16.45 10.50
C LEU A 69 8.23 17.72 9.79
N LYS A 70 7.89 17.58 8.51
CA LYS A 70 7.15 18.57 7.73
C LYS A 70 5.78 18.03 7.37
N SER A 71 4.72 18.76 7.70
CA SER A 71 3.37 18.39 7.28
C SER A 71 3.20 18.54 5.77
N LEU A 72 2.44 17.63 5.17
CA LEU A 72 2.07 17.63 3.76
C LEU A 72 0.55 17.75 3.64
N GLU A 73 0.10 18.62 2.74
CA GLU A 73 -1.32 18.77 2.46
C GLU A 73 -1.91 17.51 1.86
N ASN A 74 -3.04 17.06 2.41
CA ASN A 74 -3.80 15.95 1.90
C ASN A 74 -5.26 16.08 2.36
N ALA A 75 -6.22 15.71 1.49
CA ALA A 75 -7.63 15.84 1.80
C ALA A 75 -8.12 14.83 2.86
N LEU A 76 -7.54 13.62 2.87
CA LEU A 76 -8.07 12.48 3.63
C LEU A 76 -7.35 12.26 4.96
N PHE A 77 -6.04 12.47 4.99
CA PHE A 77 -5.19 12.16 6.15
C PHE A 77 -4.27 13.33 6.49
N ASN A 78 -3.61 13.26 7.64
CA ASN A 78 -2.46 14.12 7.92
C ASN A 78 -1.20 13.37 7.51
N TYR A 79 -0.49 13.88 6.51
CA TYR A 79 0.79 13.32 6.09
C TYR A 79 1.93 14.15 6.65
N TYR A 80 3.02 13.46 6.99
CA TYR A 80 4.25 14.06 7.48
C TYR A 80 5.43 13.42 6.78
N ARG A 81 6.39 14.22 6.33
CA ARG A 81 7.67 13.77 5.81
C ARG A 81 8.76 14.12 6.79
N SER A 82 9.54 13.12 7.16
CA SER A 82 10.71 13.28 8.00
C SER A 82 11.93 13.71 7.18
N ASN A 83 12.82 14.49 7.77
CA ASN A 83 14.07 14.92 7.13
C ASN A 83 15.05 13.74 6.85
N LYS A 84 14.83 12.58 7.48
CA LYS A 84 15.59 11.35 7.21
C LYS A 84 15.00 10.51 6.05
N GLY A 85 13.86 10.89 5.49
CA GLY A 85 13.24 10.25 4.33
C GLY A 85 12.17 9.21 4.65
N MET A 86 11.50 9.34 5.79
CA MET A 86 10.30 8.54 6.12
C MET A 86 9.05 9.40 6.00
N ASP A 87 8.04 8.87 5.32
CA ASP A 87 6.70 9.44 5.27
C ASP A 87 5.81 8.67 6.25
N VAL A 88 5.02 9.38 7.04
CA VAL A 88 3.98 8.77 7.91
C VAL A 88 2.64 9.46 7.70
N ALA A 89 1.55 8.75 8.00
CA ALA A 89 0.24 9.36 8.04
C ALA A 89 -0.53 9.01 9.32
N THR A 90 -1.40 9.92 9.73
CA THR A 90 -2.38 9.77 10.82
C THR A 90 -3.78 10.16 10.33
N GLU A 91 -4.82 9.84 11.10
CA GLU A 91 -6.16 10.41 10.86
C GLU A 91 -6.14 11.93 11.10
N LYS A 92 -7.12 12.66 10.55
CA LYS A 92 -7.18 14.12 10.68
C LYS A 92 -7.16 14.64 12.13
N ASN A 93 -7.77 13.90 13.05
CA ASN A 93 -7.94 14.28 14.46
C ASN A 93 -7.21 13.32 15.41
N ASP A 94 -6.23 12.57 14.91
CA ASP A 94 -5.47 11.59 15.67
C ASP A 94 -3.97 11.78 15.41
N ASP A 95 -3.15 11.39 16.37
CA ASP A 95 -1.70 11.37 16.26
C ASP A 95 -1.12 9.96 16.11
N LEU A 96 -1.97 8.93 16.11
CA LEU A 96 -1.55 7.56 15.89
C LEU A 96 -1.22 7.27 14.41
N ILE A 97 -0.04 6.68 14.19
CA ILE A 97 0.44 6.31 12.87
C ILE A 97 -0.41 5.18 12.28
N ILE A 98 -0.99 5.42 11.11
CA ILE A 98 -1.75 4.43 10.34
C ILE A 98 -1.02 3.97 9.07
N ARG A 99 0.04 4.68 8.67
CA ARG A 99 0.87 4.39 7.49
C ARG A 99 2.29 4.82 7.75
N ILE A 100 3.23 3.99 7.33
CA ILE A 100 4.67 4.29 7.27
C ILE A 100 5.13 3.96 5.86
N ALA A 101 5.85 4.87 5.22
CA ALA A 101 6.44 4.65 3.91
C ALA A 101 7.85 5.23 3.84
N THR A 102 8.70 4.64 3.02
CA THR A 102 10.03 5.20 2.76
C THR A 102 10.54 4.82 1.38
N TYR A 103 11.35 5.73 0.84
CA TYR A 103 12.13 5.58 -0.39
C TYR A 103 13.64 5.66 -0.11
N SER A 104 14.00 5.72 1.18
CA SER A 104 15.38 5.87 1.65
C SER A 104 15.94 4.54 2.11
N ASN A 105 17.17 4.23 1.72
CA ASN A 105 17.90 3.03 2.15
C ASN A 105 18.39 3.09 3.61
N ASN A 106 18.18 4.23 4.30
CA ASN A 106 18.47 4.38 5.73
C ASN A 106 17.53 3.57 6.63
N PHE A 107 16.41 3.11 6.07
CA PHE A 107 15.39 2.40 6.81
C PHE A 107 15.27 0.95 6.36
N LYS A 108 14.95 0.08 7.32
CA LYS A 108 14.78 -1.35 7.09
C LYS A 108 13.51 -1.85 7.75
N THR A 109 12.88 -2.86 7.17
CA THR A 109 11.82 -3.61 7.85
C THR A 109 12.38 -4.34 9.09
N ASN A 110 11.50 -4.87 9.93
CA ASN A 110 11.90 -5.67 11.08
C ASN A 110 12.73 -6.89 10.69
N LYS A 111 12.54 -7.42 9.47
CA LYS A 111 13.33 -8.52 8.91
C LYS A 111 14.50 -8.07 8.03
N GLY A 112 14.89 -6.80 8.13
CA GLY A 112 16.11 -6.30 7.50
C GLY A 112 16.02 -5.94 6.02
N ILE A 113 14.82 -5.93 5.41
CA ILE A 113 14.65 -5.52 4.02
C ILE A 113 14.77 -4.01 3.90
N SER A 114 15.58 -3.55 2.95
CA SER A 114 15.85 -2.14 2.67
C SER A 114 15.70 -1.84 1.18
N ILE A 115 15.64 -0.56 0.84
CA ILE A 115 15.66 -0.11 -0.55
C ILE A 115 16.90 -0.66 -1.27
N GLY A 116 16.71 -1.23 -2.45
CA GLY A 116 17.75 -1.86 -3.27
C GLY A 116 17.90 -3.38 -3.09
N ASN A 117 17.29 -3.99 -2.07
CA ASN A 117 17.24 -5.45 -1.97
C ASN A 117 16.41 -6.05 -3.12
N ASP A 118 16.74 -7.27 -3.52
CA ASP A 118 16.02 -7.96 -4.60
C ASP A 118 14.80 -8.74 -4.08
N LEU A 119 14.00 -9.24 -5.03
CA LEU A 119 12.85 -10.08 -4.72
C LEU A 119 13.22 -11.33 -3.91
N ASN A 120 14.34 -11.99 -4.24
CA ASN A 120 14.74 -13.22 -3.55
C ASN A 120 15.00 -12.96 -2.06
N THR A 121 15.64 -11.84 -1.73
CA THR A 121 15.86 -11.41 -0.35
C THR A 121 14.52 -11.24 0.38
N ILE A 122 13.51 -10.65 -0.27
CA ILE A 122 12.17 -10.53 0.32
C ILE A 122 11.56 -11.91 0.59
N LEU A 123 11.62 -12.82 -0.39
CA LEU A 123 11.04 -14.16 -0.30
C LEU A 123 11.73 -15.02 0.76
N GLU A 124 13.04 -14.87 0.96
CA GLU A 124 13.78 -15.54 2.03
C GLU A 124 13.31 -15.07 3.43
N GLN A 125 13.01 -13.78 3.59
CA GLN A 125 12.62 -13.22 4.88
C GLN A 125 11.12 -13.35 5.19
N TYR A 126 10.27 -13.23 4.18
CA TYR A 126 8.81 -13.18 4.34
C TYR A 126 8.07 -14.39 3.77
N GLY A 127 8.74 -15.23 2.99
CA GLY A 127 8.16 -16.40 2.37
C GLY A 127 7.34 -16.09 1.12
N TYR A 128 6.71 -17.13 0.58
CA TYR A 128 6.00 -17.12 -0.70
C TYR A 128 4.50 -16.80 -0.59
N GLN A 129 4.00 -16.46 0.60
CA GLN A 129 2.60 -16.15 0.85
C GLN A 129 2.29 -14.65 0.62
N TYR A 130 2.69 -14.13 -0.53
CA TYR A 130 2.45 -12.75 -0.93
C TYR A 130 1.34 -12.66 -1.99
N TYR A 131 0.80 -11.46 -2.20
CA TYR A 131 0.13 -11.11 -3.45
C TYR A 131 1.05 -10.24 -4.30
N GLU A 132 0.86 -10.34 -5.61
CA GLU A 132 1.47 -9.42 -6.56
C GLU A 132 0.40 -8.53 -7.18
N ARG A 133 0.68 -7.26 -7.39
CA ARG A 133 -0.17 -6.37 -8.19
C ARG A 133 0.66 -5.37 -8.98
N PHE A 134 0.10 -4.91 -10.09
CA PHE A 134 0.69 -3.81 -10.87
C PHE A 134 -0.12 -2.54 -10.62
N GLU A 135 0.55 -1.45 -10.29
CA GLU A 135 -0.06 -0.13 -10.12
C GLU A 135 0.82 0.92 -10.80
N GLN A 136 0.25 1.69 -11.73
CA GLN A 136 0.93 2.79 -12.43
C GLN A 136 2.28 2.39 -13.08
N GLY A 137 2.38 1.15 -13.56
CA GLY A 137 3.60 0.62 -14.19
C GLY A 137 4.61 -0.02 -13.23
N PHE A 138 4.32 -0.06 -11.93
CA PHE A 138 5.17 -0.68 -10.92
C PHE A 138 4.62 -2.02 -10.44
N MET A 139 5.49 -3.01 -10.31
CA MET A 139 5.18 -4.26 -9.64
C MET A 139 5.22 -4.06 -8.13
N ILE A 140 4.20 -4.55 -7.42
CA ILE A 140 4.09 -4.47 -5.97
C ILE A 140 3.95 -5.88 -5.43
N ILE A 141 4.82 -6.20 -4.48
CA ILE A 141 4.82 -7.44 -3.70
C ILE A 141 4.27 -7.11 -2.31
N GLY A 142 3.21 -7.78 -1.90
CA GLY A 142 2.53 -7.44 -0.65
C GLY A 142 2.23 -8.64 0.24
N TYR A 143 2.39 -8.44 1.54
CA TYR A 143 2.07 -9.38 2.60
C TYR A 143 0.94 -8.81 3.45
N ILE A 144 0.03 -9.68 3.89
CA ILE A 144 -1.17 -9.27 4.62
C ILE A 144 -1.22 -10.02 5.93
N ASP A 145 -1.38 -9.29 7.01
CA ASP A 145 -1.75 -9.84 8.31
C ASP A 145 -3.23 -9.60 8.55
N LYS A 146 -4.03 -10.65 8.32
CA LYS A 146 -5.49 -10.59 8.46
C LYS A 146 -5.92 -10.45 9.92
N ARG A 147 -5.13 -10.97 10.87
CA ARG A 147 -5.44 -10.93 12.30
C ARG A 147 -5.19 -9.54 12.87
N ASN A 148 -4.05 -8.95 12.55
CA ASN A 148 -3.64 -7.66 13.10
C ASN A 148 -4.00 -6.46 12.22
N LYS A 149 -4.67 -6.69 11.09
CA LYS A 149 -5.07 -5.66 10.13
C LYS A 149 -3.90 -4.83 9.63
N ARG A 150 -2.88 -5.50 9.10
CA ARG A 150 -1.67 -4.86 8.56
C ARG A 150 -1.36 -5.34 7.16
N ALA A 151 -0.78 -4.47 6.36
CA ALA A 151 -0.23 -4.83 5.07
C ALA A 151 1.17 -4.25 4.92
N LEU A 152 2.11 -5.07 4.46
CA LEU A 152 3.47 -4.66 4.10
C LEU A 152 3.60 -4.79 2.59
N GLU A 153 3.92 -3.69 1.90
CA GLU A 153 4.10 -3.64 0.45
C GLU A 153 5.53 -3.20 0.10
N PHE A 154 6.09 -3.87 -0.90
CA PHE A 154 7.34 -3.53 -1.56
C PHE A 154 7.02 -3.15 -3.01
N CYS A 155 7.27 -1.89 -3.38
CA CYS A 155 7.25 -1.47 -4.78
C CYS A 155 8.59 -1.84 -5.41
N MET A 156 8.56 -2.49 -6.57
CA MET A 156 9.72 -3.05 -7.24
C MET A 156 10.00 -2.32 -8.56
N VAL A 157 11.26 -1.97 -8.79
CA VAL A 157 11.80 -1.40 -10.05
C VAL A 157 13.07 -2.16 -10.39
N ASP A 158 13.20 -2.65 -11.62
CA ASP A 158 14.37 -3.42 -12.07
C ASP A 158 14.77 -4.56 -11.12
N ASN A 159 13.76 -5.29 -10.64
CA ASN A 159 13.89 -6.38 -9.65
C ASN A 159 14.46 -5.97 -8.28
N LYS A 160 14.42 -4.68 -7.95
CA LYS A 160 14.89 -4.13 -6.66
C LYS A 160 13.79 -3.38 -5.94
N VAL A 161 13.82 -3.40 -4.61
CA VAL A 161 12.93 -2.61 -3.78
C VAL A 161 13.18 -1.12 -4.03
N TYR A 162 12.17 -0.43 -4.54
CA TYR A 162 12.16 1.01 -4.76
C TYR A 162 11.51 1.76 -3.58
N SER A 163 10.48 1.17 -2.98
CA SER A 163 9.84 1.75 -1.79
C SER A 163 9.25 0.67 -0.90
N ILE A 164 9.19 0.95 0.40
CA ILE A 164 8.56 0.08 1.41
C ILE A 164 7.39 0.84 2.01
N ARG A 165 6.25 0.16 2.19
CA ARG A 165 5.07 0.71 2.86
C ARG A 165 4.48 -0.28 3.85
N LEU A 166 4.27 0.16 5.08
CA LEU A 166 3.56 -0.58 6.12
C LEU A 166 2.28 0.19 6.47
N ASP A 167 1.14 -0.46 6.27
CA ASP A 167 -0.19 0.13 6.43
C ASP A 167 -1.02 -0.60 7.46
N LYS A 168 -1.82 0.16 8.21
CA LYS A 168 -3.00 -0.37 8.89
C LYS A 168 -4.07 -0.64 7.84
N SER A 169 -4.31 -1.92 7.57
CA SER A 169 -5.32 -2.34 6.60
C SER A 169 -6.72 -2.03 7.13
N ARG A 170 -7.56 -1.44 6.26
CA ARG A 170 -9.00 -1.27 6.49
C ARG A 170 -9.85 -2.18 5.62
N MET A 171 -9.21 -3.07 4.84
CA MET A 171 -9.87 -3.87 3.80
C MET A 171 -10.50 -5.17 4.32
N TYR A 172 -10.47 -5.44 5.62
CA TYR A 172 -11.13 -6.58 6.29
C TYR A 172 -11.31 -6.33 7.79
#